data_AF-A0A6N7EUV9-F1
#
_entry.id   AF-A0A6N7EUV9-F1
#
_cell.length_a   1.000
_cell.length_b   1.000
_cell.length_c   1.000
_cell.angle_alpha   90.00
_cell.angle_beta   90.00
_cell.angle_gamma   90.00
#
_symmetry.space_group_name_H-M   'P 1'
#
loop_
_entity.id
_entity.type
_entity.pdbx_description
1 polymer ?
#
loop_
_entity_poly.entity_id
_entity_poly.type
_entity_poly.pdbx_seq_one_letter_code
_entity_poly.pdbx_strand_id
1 'polypeptide(L)'
;MIEIHTARLALSIDESQLTSFNGVYEAQARDRLAEIWTVEAIDLPHYHALFIDKNIDETFDFFSFVTIAYIDHGYVIDPQEAIDIVEAKKQIEIDLEIINREARWGAEESIFFDDWWPRPAYQADKQMLEFGIALKDFYQKVINRTLNRIILTRNGHIAVNYSLSEDDLYSDKTLAYFQGKLDEICQAIKIHEGYRYQDVDEEKDYPSKSRMINLILSSEIF
;
A
#
# COMPACT_ATOMS: atom_id res chain seq x y z
N MET A 1 21.73 -4.29 4.04
CA MET A 1 21.29 -3.00 3.48
C MET A 1 21.08 -3.21 2.00
N ILE A 2 19.84 -3.06 1.57
CA ILE A 2 19.42 -3.21 0.17
C ILE A 2 19.19 -1.81 -0.40
N GLU A 3 19.55 -1.63 -1.66
CA GLU A 3 19.54 -0.35 -2.35
C GLU A 3 18.58 -0.44 -3.54
N ILE A 4 17.58 0.43 -3.58
CA ILE A 4 16.59 0.52 -4.66
C ILE A 4 16.78 1.87 -5.35
N HIS A 5 17.17 1.82 -6.63
CA HIS A 5 17.54 3.00 -7.41
C HIS A 5 16.82 3.01 -8.75
N THR A 6 16.14 4.10 -9.03
CA THR A 6 15.59 4.45 -10.34
C THR A 6 16.03 5.87 -10.70
N ALA A 7 15.65 6.35 -11.89
CA ALA A 7 15.90 7.75 -12.26
C ALA A 7 15.22 8.76 -11.32
N ARG A 8 14.18 8.35 -10.58
CA ARG A 8 13.27 9.23 -9.83
C ARG A 8 13.12 8.85 -8.35
N LEU A 9 13.72 7.74 -7.95
CA LEU A 9 13.73 7.24 -6.59
C LEU A 9 15.13 6.72 -6.24
N ALA A 10 15.62 7.06 -5.05
CA ALA A 10 16.72 6.36 -4.42
C ALA A 10 16.37 6.13 -2.96
N LEU A 11 16.35 4.88 -2.54
CA LEU A 11 16.12 4.49 -1.15
C LEU A 11 16.98 3.30 -0.76
N SER A 12 17.20 3.18 0.54
CA SER A 12 17.81 2.02 1.18
C SER A 12 16.85 1.35 2.14
N ILE A 13 16.98 0.03 2.28
CA ILE A 13 16.25 -0.79 3.25
C ILE A 13 17.28 -1.44 4.19
N ASP A 14 17.22 -1.10 5.47
CA ASP A 14 18.07 -1.69 6.51
C ASP A 14 17.42 -2.95 7.10
N GLU A 15 17.75 -4.09 6.50
CA GLU A 15 17.24 -5.39 6.93
C GLU A 15 17.54 -5.75 8.39
N SER A 16 18.56 -5.13 9.00
CA SER A 16 18.84 -5.36 10.42
C SER A 16 17.74 -4.82 11.35
N GLN A 17 16.90 -3.92 10.86
CA GLN A 17 15.73 -3.40 11.56
C GLN A 17 14.48 -4.26 11.36
N LEU A 18 14.50 -5.19 10.39
CA LEU A 18 13.39 -6.08 10.09
C LEU A 18 13.43 -7.31 11.01
N THR A 19 12.82 -7.17 12.19
CA THR A 19 12.73 -8.26 13.17
C THR A 19 11.67 -9.30 12.80
N SER A 20 10.55 -8.86 12.24
CA SER A 20 9.35 -9.67 11.96
C SER A 20 9.33 -10.27 10.57
N PHE A 21 10.05 -9.69 9.61
CA PHE A 21 9.87 -9.99 8.20
C PHE A 21 11.14 -10.48 7.50
N ASN A 22 10.97 -11.43 6.58
CA ASN A 22 11.94 -11.68 5.52
C ASN A 22 11.57 -10.78 4.33
N GLY A 23 12.56 -10.04 3.83
CA GLY A 23 12.38 -9.21 2.63
C GLY A 23 12.83 -9.94 1.37
N VAL A 24 12.05 -9.79 0.31
CA VAL A 24 12.35 -10.16 -1.07
C VAL A 24 12.31 -8.87 -1.88
N TYR A 25 13.22 -8.67 -2.83
CA TYR A 25 13.42 -7.37 -3.47
C TYR A 25 13.45 -7.45 -5.00
N GLU A 26 13.08 -6.34 -5.63
CA GLU A 26 13.17 -6.09 -7.07
C GLU A 26 12.57 -7.24 -7.90
N ALA A 27 13.34 -7.85 -8.82
CA ALA A 27 12.85 -8.91 -9.70
C ALA A 27 12.26 -10.09 -8.93
N GLN A 28 12.90 -10.52 -7.84
CA GLN A 28 12.41 -11.65 -7.05
C GLN A 28 11.08 -11.31 -6.35
N ALA A 29 10.92 -10.05 -5.91
CA ALA A 29 9.66 -9.61 -5.30
C ALA A 29 8.53 -9.65 -6.33
N ARG A 30 8.80 -9.18 -7.55
CA ARG A 30 7.84 -9.20 -8.67
C ARG A 30 7.47 -10.63 -9.08
N ASP A 31 8.44 -11.52 -9.20
CA ASP A 31 8.20 -12.92 -9.54
C ASP A 31 7.32 -13.59 -8.47
N ARG A 32 7.63 -13.35 -7.18
CA ARG A 32 6.85 -13.90 -6.08
C ARG A 32 5.43 -13.32 -6.00
N LEU A 33 5.27 -12.02 -6.23
CA LEU A 33 3.94 -11.39 -6.31
C LEU A 33 3.13 -11.89 -7.50
N ALA A 34 3.77 -12.09 -8.65
CA ALA A 34 3.14 -12.66 -9.84
C ALA A 34 2.60 -14.07 -9.57
N GLU A 35 3.33 -14.89 -8.82
CA GLU A 35 2.84 -16.20 -8.34
C GLU A 35 1.62 -16.06 -7.42
N ILE A 36 1.69 -15.17 -6.41
CA ILE A 36 0.61 -14.95 -5.44
C ILE A 36 -0.67 -14.46 -6.12
N TRP A 37 -0.55 -13.52 -7.05
CA TRP A 37 -1.70 -12.90 -7.71
C TRP A 37 -2.11 -13.58 -9.02
N THR A 38 -1.38 -14.61 -9.46
CA THR A 38 -1.64 -15.28 -10.75
C THR A 38 -1.63 -14.31 -11.95
N VAL A 39 -0.64 -13.41 -11.97
CA VAL A 39 -0.42 -12.42 -13.05
C VAL A 39 0.98 -12.55 -13.64
N GLU A 40 1.31 -11.80 -14.68
CA GLU A 40 2.67 -11.77 -15.23
C GLU A 40 3.54 -10.74 -14.49
N ALA A 41 4.79 -11.08 -14.16
CA ALA A 41 5.71 -10.17 -13.45
C ALA A 41 6.00 -8.88 -14.23
N ILE A 42 5.80 -8.88 -15.55
CA ILE A 42 5.94 -7.69 -16.41
C ILE A 42 4.89 -6.61 -16.11
N ASP A 43 3.75 -6.99 -15.54
CA ASP A 43 2.66 -6.09 -15.15
C ASP A 43 2.90 -5.46 -13.76
N LEU A 44 3.95 -5.89 -13.06
CA LEU A 44 4.30 -5.47 -11.71
C LEU A 44 5.57 -4.58 -11.64
N PRO A 45 5.90 -3.71 -12.62
CA PRO A 45 7.20 -3.05 -12.69
C PRO A 45 7.43 -2.03 -11.56
N HIS A 46 6.35 -1.59 -10.90
CA HIS A 46 6.36 -0.60 -9.84
C HIS A 46 6.61 -1.19 -8.45
N TYR A 47 6.60 -2.52 -8.29
CA TYR A 47 6.94 -3.16 -7.02
C TYR A 47 8.44 -3.36 -6.88
N HIS A 48 8.93 -3.01 -5.70
CA HIS A 48 10.34 -3.03 -5.35
C HIS A 48 10.66 -3.96 -4.18
N ALA A 49 9.70 -4.27 -3.32
CA ALA A 49 9.91 -5.22 -2.24
C ALA A 49 8.62 -5.93 -1.83
N LEU A 50 8.79 -7.13 -1.28
CA LEU A 50 7.77 -7.96 -0.65
C LEU A 50 8.33 -8.43 0.71
N PHE A 51 7.54 -8.27 1.77
CA PHE A 51 7.90 -8.68 3.13
C PHE A 51 6.91 -9.73 3.63
N ILE A 52 7.47 -10.86 4.07
CA ILE A 52 6.72 -12.04 4.51
C ILE A 52 7.08 -12.29 5.98
N ASP A 53 6.08 -12.56 6.83
CA ASP A 53 6.33 -12.81 8.25
C ASP A 53 7.24 -14.05 8.41
N LYS A 54 8.30 -13.93 9.21
CA LYS A 54 9.30 -14.99 9.42
C LYS A 54 8.73 -16.26 10.03
N ASN A 55 7.58 -16.18 10.67
CA ASN A 55 6.95 -17.31 11.35
C ASN A 55 6.04 -18.13 10.43
N ILE A 56 5.92 -17.73 9.16
CA ILE A 56 5.06 -18.40 8.20
C ILE A 56 5.85 -19.52 7.52
N ASP A 57 5.29 -20.72 7.58
CA ASP A 57 5.73 -21.82 6.73
C ASP A 57 5.19 -21.53 5.33
N GLU A 58 6.07 -21.32 4.35
CA GLU A 58 5.75 -20.88 2.98
C GLU A 58 4.88 -21.88 2.18
N THR A 59 4.41 -22.94 2.85
CA THR A 59 3.56 -24.01 2.33
C THR A 59 2.05 -23.69 2.37
N PHE A 60 1.63 -22.51 2.86
CA PHE A 60 0.22 -22.10 2.89
C PHE A 60 -0.09 -21.01 1.85
N ASP A 61 -1.14 -21.26 1.05
CA ASP A 61 -1.58 -20.42 -0.08
C ASP A 61 -2.12 -19.02 0.30
N PHE A 62 -2.17 -18.63 1.58
CA PHE A 62 -2.80 -17.37 2.00
C PHE A 62 -2.13 -16.81 3.26
N PHE A 63 -0.94 -16.24 3.13
CA PHE A 63 -0.27 -15.52 4.22
C PHE A 63 -0.43 -14.00 4.10
N SER A 64 -0.39 -13.29 5.23
CA SER A 64 -0.34 -11.84 5.22
C SER A 64 1.05 -11.37 4.78
N PHE A 65 1.10 -10.33 3.94
CA PHE A 65 2.37 -9.80 3.42
C PHE A 65 2.30 -8.29 3.24
N VAL A 66 3.47 -7.66 3.20
CA VAL A 66 3.61 -6.23 2.93
C VAL A 66 4.34 -6.02 1.61
N THR A 67 3.82 -5.15 0.77
CA THR A 67 4.49 -4.74 -0.47
C THR A 67 5.05 -3.32 -0.35
N ILE A 68 6.10 -3.04 -1.11
CA ILE A 68 6.55 -1.67 -1.40
C ILE A 68 6.45 -1.47 -2.90
N ALA A 69 5.69 -0.45 -3.29
CA ALA A 69 5.62 0.04 -4.66
C ALA A 69 6.00 1.52 -4.74
N TYR A 70 6.51 1.95 -5.89
CA TYR A 70 6.79 3.34 -6.20
C TYR A 70 5.99 3.81 -7.41
N ILE A 71 5.32 4.94 -7.27
CA ILE A 71 4.55 5.56 -8.34
C ILE A 71 5.06 6.97 -8.58
N ASP A 72 5.61 7.19 -9.78
CA ASP A 72 6.11 8.47 -10.28
C ASP A 72 4.97 9.32 -10.85
N HIS A 73 4.66 10.42 -10.18
CA HIS A 73 3.60 11.34 -10.63
C HIS A 73 3.85 12.82 -10.28
N GLY A 74 5.01 13.14 -9.70
CA GLY A 74 5.35 14.48 -9.18
C GLY A 74 5.02 14.67 -7.69
N TYR A 75 5.39 15.84 -7.16
CA TYR A 75 5.11 16.18 -5.76
C TYR A 75 3.67 16.68 -5.60
N VAL A 76 2.99 16.30 -4.53
CA VAL A 76 1.66 16.86 -4.22
C VAL A 76 1.82 18.29 -3.72
N ILE A 77 1.08 19.27 -4.24
CA ILE A 77 1.26 20.70 -3.86
C ILE A 77 0.77 20.96 -2.43
N ASP A 78 -0.45 20.52 -2.11
CA ASP A 78 -1.11 20.82 -0.83
C ASP A 78 -1.43 19.54 -0.06
N PRO A 79 -0.42 18.83 0.48
CA PRO A 79 -0.64 17.54 1.13
C PRO A 79 -1.41 17.68 2.46
N GLN A 80 -1.46 18.87 3.04
CA GLN A 80 -2.20 19.19 4.26
C GLN A 80 -3.69 19.43 4.03
N GLU A 81 -4.12 19.48 2.76
CA GLU A 81 -5.53 19.70 2.47
C GLU A 81 -6.39 18.58 3.06
N ALA A 82 -7.55 18.95 3.61
CA ALA A 82 -8.47 18.00 4.19
C ALA A 82 -8.87 16.93 3.16
N ILE A 83 -8.72 15.67 3.55
CA ILE A 83 -9.09 14.53 2.73
C ILE A 83 -10.62 14.42 2.73
N ASP A 84 -11.24 14.48 1.55
CA ASP A 84 -12.67 14.22 1.41
C ASP A 84 -12.94 12.71 1.49
N ILE A 85 -13.07 12.22 2.73
CA ILE A 85 -13.28 10.80 3.03
C ILE A 85 -14.64 10.31 2.49
N VAL A 86 -15.64 11.19 2.37
CA VAL A 86 -16.97 10.83 1.86
C VAL A 86 -16.89 10.59 0.36
N GLU A 87 -16.22 11.49 -0.37
CA GLU A 87 -15.99 11.30 -1.80
C GLU A 87 -15.09 10.10 -2.08
N ALA A 88 -14.04 9.89 -1.27
CA ALA A 88 -13.16 8.72 -1.42
C ALA A 88 -13.94 7.41 -1.27
N LYS A 89 -14.78 7.31 -0.23
CA LYS A 89 -15.65 6.14 -0.02
C LYS A 89 -16.57 5.91 -1.21
N LYS A 90 -17.25 6.97 -1.67
CA LYS A 90 -18.20 6.88 -2.78
C LYS A 90 -17.52 6.39 -4.07
N GLN A 91 -16.31 6.87 -4.35
CA GLN A 91 -15.56 6.42 -5.52
C GLN A 91 -15.13 4.95 -5.38
N ILE A 92 -14.69 4.51 -4.21
CA ILE A 92 -14.40 3.09 -3.95
C ILE A 92 -15.64 2.22 -4.16
N GLU A 93 -16.81 2.64 -3.67
CA GLU A 93 -18.08 1.93 -3.89
C GLU A 93 -18.41 1.81 -5.39
N ILE A 94 -18.21 2.89 -6.17
CA ILE A 94 -18.40 2.88 -7.63
C ILE A 94 -17.41 1.92 -8.31
N ASP A 95 -16.13 1.93 -7.91
CA ASP A 95 -15.11 1.08 -8.51
C ASP A 95 -15.40 -0.41 -8.23
N LEU A 96 -15.86 -0.74 -7.01
CA LEU A 96 -16.29 -2.10 -6.66
C LEU A 96 -17.53 -2.53 -7.45
N GLU A 97 -18.50 -1.63 -7.69
CA GLU A 97 -19.64 -1.92 -8.56
C GLU A 97 -19.21 -2.24 -10.00
N ILE A 98 -18.22 -1.50 -10.52
CA ILE A 98 -17.64 -1.75 -11.85
C ILE A 98 -16.96 -3.13 -11.87
N ILE A 99 -16.13 -3.43 -10.88
CA ILE A 99 -15.42 -4.72 -10.75
C ILE A 99 -16.42 -5.87 -10.70
N ASN A 100 -17.43 -5.81 -9.82
CA ASN A 100 -18.46 -6.85 -9.70
C ASN A 100 -19.16 -7.10 -11.05
N ARG A 101 -19.47 -6.03 -11.78
CA ARG A 101 -20.12 -6.12 -13.09
C ARG A 101 -19.20 -6.70 -14.16
N GLU A 102 -17.94 -6.29 -14.20
CA GLU A 102 -16.97 -6.74 -15.22
C GLU A 102 -16.53 -8.18 -15.00
N ALA A 103 -16.37 -8.60 -13.74
CA ALA A 103 -16.13 -9.98 -13.35
C ALA A 103 -17.35 -10.89 -13.60
N ARG A 104 -18.53 -10.31 -13.86
CA ARG A 104 -19.82 -11.00 -14.03
C ARG A 104 -20.21 -11.86 -12.83
N TRP A 105 -19.80 -11.42 -11.64
CA TRP A 105 -20.11 -12.07 -10.39
C TRP A 105 -21.60 -12.00 -10.08
N GLY A 106 -22.13 -13.08 -9.53
CA GLY A 106 -23.46 -13.08 -8.93
C GLY A 106 -23.51 -12.16 -7.71
N ALA A 107 -24.72 -11.88 -7.22
CA ALA A 107 -24.88 -11.08 -6.00
C ALA A 107 -24.10 -11.66 -4.81
N GLU A 108 -24.06 -12.99 -4.67
CA GLU A 108 -23.37 -13.69 -3.58
C GLU A 108 -21.84 -13.68 -3.68
N GLU A 109 -21.30 -13.46 -4.88
CA GLU A 109 -19.86 -13.36 -5.16
C GLU A 109 -19.38 -11.90 -5.16
N SER A 110 -20.31 -10.94 -5.10
CA SER A 110 -20.00 -9.53 -5.16
C SER A 110 -19.35 -9.05 -3.87
N ILE A 111 -18.41 -8.11 -4.03
CA ILE A 111 -17.66 -7.49 -2.95
C ILE A 111 -18.09 -6.05 -2.74
N PHE A 112 -18.08 -5.60 -1.49
CA PHE A 112 -18.56 -4.28 -1.09
C PHE A 112 -17.60 -3.64 -0.10
N PHE A 113 -17.57 -2.31 -0.10
CA PHE A 113 -16.89 -1.56 0.95
C PHE A 113 -17.62 -1.76 2.29
N ASP A 114 -16.87 -2.06 3.35
CA ASP A 114 -17.42 -2.15 4.70
C ASP A 114 -17.16 -0.87 5.49
N ASP A 115 -15.92 -0.64 5.89
CA ASP A 115 -15.49 0.54 6.64
C ASP A 115 -14.00 0.84 6.42
N TRP A 116 -13.60 2.02 6.90
CA TRP A 116 -12.20 2.39 7.01
C TRP A 116 -11.55 1.76 8.23
N TRP A 117 -10.32 1.27 8.06
CA TRP A 117 -9.58 0.61 9.12
C TRP A 117 -8.07 0.80 8.99
N PRO A 118 -7.50 1.94 9.41
CA PRO A 118 -8.13 3.13 9.98
C PRO A 118 -8.70 4.09 8.93
N ARG A 119 -9.37 5.15 9.40
CA ARG A 119 -9.75 6.30 8.57
C ARG A 119 -8.52 7.01 8.00
N PRO A 120 -8.62 7.56 6.76
CA PRO A 120 -7.55 8.35 6.18
C PRO A 120 -7.09 9.50 7.05
N ALA A 121 -5.78 9.52 7.32
CA ALA A 121 -5.13 10.54 8.12
C ALA A 121 -3.72 10.83 7.57
N TYR A 122 -3.46 12.11 7.30
CA TYR A 122 -2.15 12.58 6.88
C TYR A 122 -1.35 13.10 8.09
N GLN A 123 -0.10 12.63 8.19
CA GLN A 123 0.88 12.97 9.21
C GLN A 123 1.95 13.88 8.59
N ALA A 124 1.79 15.19 8.80
CA ALA A 124 2.65 16.26 8.27
C ALA A 124 4.14 16.08 8.58
N ASP A 125 4.46 15.69 9.80
CA ASP A 125 5.83 15.52 10.28
C ASP A 125 6.56 14.37 9.58
N LYS A 126 5.81 13.34 9.17
CA LYS A 126 6.33 12.16 8.46
C LYS A 126 6.12 12.21 6.95
N GLN A 127 5.41 13.23 6.44
CA GLN A 127 5.00 13.31 5.04
C GLN A 127 4.27 12.03 4.58
N MET A 128 3.39 11.51 5.44
CA MET A 128 2.82 10.17 5.30
C MET A 128 1.30 10.17 5.45
N LEU A 129 0.59 9.53 4.54
CA LEU A 129 -0.83 9.24 4.62
C LEU A 129 -1.04 7.78 5.05
N GLU A 130 -1.85 7.55 6.08
CA GLU A 130 -2.24 6.20 6.51
C GLU A 130 -3.77 6.04 6.44
N PHE A 131 -4.22 4.88 5.96
CA PHE A 131 -5.61 4.46 5.94
C PHE A 131 -5.66 2.95 5.77
N GLY A 132 -6.80 2.34 6.01
CA GLY A 132 -7.03 0.98 5.55
C GLY A 132 -8.47 0.79 5.13
N ILE A 133 -8.68 -0.25 4.35
CA ILE A 133 -9.96 -0.56 3.75
C ILE A 133 -10.36 -1.96 4.19
N ALA A 134 -11.56 -2.09 4.71
CA ALA A 134 -12.21 -3.38 4.92
C ALA A 134 -13.24 -3.60 3.82
N LEU A 135 -13.19 -4.78 3.20
CA LEU A 135 -14.20 -5.23 2.25
C LEU A 135 -15.03 -6.34 2.86
N LYS A 136 -16.30 -6.40 2.46
CA LYS A 136 -17.25 -7.44 2.87
C LYS A 136 -17.91 -8.11 1.67
N ASP A 137 -18.42 -9.30 1.90
CA ASP A 137 -19.26 -10.03 0.97
C ASP A 137 -20.74 -9.60 1.08
N PHE A 138 -21.57 -10.23 0.25
CA PHE A 138 -23.03 -10.10 0.27
C PHE A 138 -23.66 -10.40 1.65
N TYR A 139 -23.08 -11.36 2.39
CA TYR A 139 -23.54 -11.79 3.72
C TYR A 139 -23.05 -10.86 4.84
N GLN A 140 -22.43 -9.73 4.51
CA GLN A 140 -21.84 -8.77 5.45
C GLN A 140 -20.66 -9.34 6.27
N LYS A 141 -20.01 -10.41 5.78
CA LYS A 141 -18.77 -10.94 6.36
C LYS A 141 -17.60 -10.14 5.81
N VAL A 142 -16.71 -9.66 6.67
CA VAL A 142 -15.45 -9.05 6.22
C VAL A 142 -14.59 -10.14 5.58
N ILE A 143 -14.19 -9.93 4.32
CA ILE A 143 -13.43 -10.90 3.51
C ILE A 143 -12.02 -10.42 3.19
N ASN A 144 -11.73 -9.13 3.34
CA ASN A 144 -10.42 -8.55 3.11
C ASN A 144 -10.22 -7.32 4.01
N ARG A 145 -8.98 -7.12 4.45
CA ARG A 145 -8.50 -5.86 5.02
C ARG A 145 -7.11 -5.59 4.48
N THR A 146 -6.93 -4.37 3.99
CA THR A 146 -5.63 -3.86 3.55
C THR A 146 -5.32 -2.58 4.32
N LEU A 147 -4.14 -2.53 4.93
CA LEU A 147 -3.63 -1.34 5.63
C LEU A 147 -2.56 -0.68 4.76
N ASN A 148 -2.77 0.58 4.40
CA ASN A 148 -1.96 1.32 3.45
C ASN A 148 -1.23 2.48 4.14
N ARG A 149 0.06 2.64 3.81
CA ARG A 149 0.86 3.82 4.11
C ARG A 149 1.47 4.37 2.85
N ILE A 150 1.19 5.63 2.58
CA ILE A 150 1.71 6.37 1.44
C ILE A 150 2.72 7.39 1.96
N ILE A 151 3.99 7.23 1.59
CA ILE A 151 5.09 8.13 1.96
C ILE A 151 5.39 9.01 0.76
N LEU A 152 5.22 10.32 0.90
CA LEU A 152 5.48 11.26 -0.19
C LEU A 152 6.98 11.37 -0.47
N THR A 153 7.33 11.52 -1.74
CA THR A 153 8.69 11.75 -2.21
C THR A 153 8.72 12.93 -3.17
N ARG A 154 9.91 13.45 -3.48
CA ARG A 154 10.07 14.60 -4.40
C ARG A 154 9.41 14.38 -5.76
N ASN A 155 9.43 13.15 -6.27
CA ASN A 155 8.95 12.82 -7.61
C ASN A 155 7.67 11.97 -7.61
N GLY A 156 7.06 11.70 -6.45
CA GLY A 156 5.90 10.81 -6.39
C GLY A 156 5.63 10.31 -4.98
N HIS A 157 5.38 9.01 -4.86
CA HIS A 157 5.19 8.39 -3.54
C HIS A 157 5.61 6.92 -3.52
N ILE A 158 5.91 6.46 -2.31
CA ILE A 158 6.05 5.05 -1.97
C ILE A 158 4.73 4.59 -1.36
N ALA A 159 4.12 3.55 -1.92
CA ALA A 159 2.99 2.86 -1.32
C ALA A 159 3.49 1.62 -0.57
N VAL A 160 3.12 1.52 0.70
CA VAL A 160 3.39 0.37 1.57
C VAL A 160 2.04 -0.25 1.93
N ASN A 161 1.72 -1.40 1.33
CA ASN A 161 0.40 -2.02 1.46
C ASN A 161 0.55 -3.33 2.26
N TYR A 162 -0.21 -3.48 3.34
CA TYR A 162 -0.26 -4.69 4.15
C TYR A 162 -1.57 -5.43 3.88
N SER A 163 -1.50 -6.46 3.05
CA SER A 163 -2.63 -7.34 2.74
C SER A 163 -2.72 -8.44 3.81
N LEU A 164 -3.88 -8.55 4.47
CA LEU A 164 -4.10 -9.54 5.51
C LEU A 164 -4.66 -10.84 4.96
N SER A 165 -4.14 -11.97 5.44
CA SER A 165 -4.72 -13.28 5.21
C SER A 165 -6.04 -13.47 5.94
N GLU A 166 -6.81 -14.47 5.52
CA GLU A 166 -8.04 -14.88 6.19
C GLU A 166 -7.81 -15.19 7.69
N ASP A 167 -6.71 -15.85 8.02
CA ASP A 167 -6.35 -16.15 9.41
C ASP A 167 -6.12 -14.88 10.25
N ASP A 168 -5.46 -13.87 9.69
CA ASP A 168 -5.23 -12.61 10.39
C ASP A 168 -6.51 -11.78 10.50
N LEU A 169 -7.43 -11.87 9.54
CA LEU A 169 -8.75 -11.23 9.61
C LEU A 169 -9.59 -11.71 10.80
N TYR A 170 -9.50 -12.99 11.15
CA TYR A 170 -10.25 -13.60 12.26
C TYR A 170 -9.43 -13.77 13.55
N SER A 171 -8.18 -13.29 13.56
CA SER A 171 -7.35 -13.31 14.75
C SER A 171 -7.77 -12.25 15.80
N ASP A 172 -7.36 -12.44 17.05
CA ASP A 172 -7.54 -11.44 18.12
C ASP A 172 -6.55 -10.25 18.04
N LYS A 173 -5.81 -10.12 16.92
CA LYS A 173 -4.82 -9.04 16.74
C LYS A 173 -5.55 -7.72 16.50
N THR A 174 -5.15 -6.70 17.25
CA THR A 174 -5.72 -5.34 17.13
C THR A 174 -5.10 -4.57 15.96
N LEU A 175 -5.74 -3.49 15.50
CA LEU A 175 -5.16 -2.58 14.50
C LEU A 175 -3.73 -2.13 14.86
N ALA A 176 -3.48 -1.84 16.15
CA ALA A 176 -2.17 -1.41 16.63
C ALA A 176 -1.07 -2.46 16.41
N TYR A 177 -1.42 -3.76 16.40
CA TYR A 177 -0.46 -4.82 16.06
C TYR A 177 0.01 -4.67 14.61
N PHE A 178 -0.92 -4.49 13.67
CA PHE A 178 -0.61 -4.37 12.25
C PHE A 178 0.07 -3.03 11.91
N GLN A 179 -0.34 -1.94 12.56
CA GLN A 179 0.37 -0.66 12.46
C GLN A 179 1.81 -0.78 12.97
N GLY A 180 2.05 -1.52 14.06
CA GLY A 180 3.41 -1.76 14.57
C GLY A 180 4.29 -2.55 13.60
N LYS A 181 3.71 -3.49 12.84
CA LYS A 181 4.42 -4.20 11.76
C LYS A 181 4.79 -3.27 10.60
N LEU A 182 3.89 -2.36 10.21
CA LEU A 182 4.22 -1.34 9.22
C LEU A 182 5.24 -0.32 9.75
N ASP A 183 5.22 0.01 11.04
CA ASP A 183 6.23 0.89 11.66
C ASP A 183 7.64 0.31 11.53
N GLU A 184 7.79 -1.00 11.75
CA GLU A 184 9.06 -1.71 11.55
C GLU A 184 9.59 -1.53 10.12
N ILE A 185 8.74 -1.74 9.11
CA ILE A 185 9.10 -1.60 7.70
C ILE A 185 9.43 -0.13 7.37
N CYS A 186 8.59 0.82 7.80
CA CYS A 186 8.82 2.24 7.55
C CYS A 186 10.11 2.75 8.22
N GLN A 187 10.50 2.21 9.38
CA GLN A 187 11.77 2.55 10.04
C GLN A 187 12.99 2.01 9.27
N ALA A 188 12.85 0.82 8.67
CA ALA A 188 13.89 0.23 7.84
C ALA A 188 14.12 0.98 6.52
N ILE A 189 13.11 1.71 6.02
CA ILE A 189 13.19 2.47 4.76
C ILE A 189 13.85 3.84 4.99
N LYS A 190 14.84 4.16 4.17
CA LYS A 190 15.47 5.49 4.13
C LYS A 190 15.50 6.04 2.71
N ILE A 191 14.72 7.10 2.46
CA ILE A 191 14.76 7.85 1.20
C ILE A 191 16.01 8.73 1.19
N HIS A 192 16.79 8.66 0.12
CA HIS A 192 18.05 9.39 -0.01
C HIS A 192 17.83 10.89 -0.23
N GLU A 193 18.78 11.70 0.24
CA GLU A 193 18.80 13.13 -0.01
C GLU A 193 18.73 13.46 -1.51
N GLY A 194 17.97 14.48 -1.85
CA GLY A 194 17.64 14.86 -3.22
C GLY A 194 16.38 14.19 -3.75
N TYR A 195 15.86 13.15 -3.09
CA TYR A 195 14.64 12.41 -3.45
C TYR A 195 13.52 12.53 -2.41
N ARG A 196 13.82 13.08 -1.22
CA ARG A 196 12.85 13.21 -0.13
C ARG A 196 11.86 14.32 -0.47
N TYR A 197 10.63 14.22 0.04
CA TYR A 197 9.61 15.24 -0.23
C TYR A 197 10.01 16.64 0.25
N GLN A 198 10.73 16.76 1.36
CA GLN A 198 11.28 18.04 1.83
C GLN A 198 12.38 18.63 0.92
N ASP A 199 12.89 17.87 -0.04
CA ASP A 199 13.89 18.32 -1.01
C ASP A 199 13.25 18.89 -2.29
N VAL A 200 11.92 19.07 -2.31
CA VAL A 200 11.18 19.67 -3.43
C VAL A 200 11.64 21.10 -3.68
N ASP A 201 11.93 21.39 -4.94
CA ASP A 201 12.21 22.70 -5.50
C ASP A 201 11.06 23.05 -6.46
N GLU A 202 10.11 23.87 -6.01
CA GLU A 202 8.91 24.23 -6.77
C GLU A 202 9.20 24.89 -8.12
N GLU A 203 10.40 25.48 -8.32
CA GLU A 203 10.81 26.09 -9.59
C GLU A 203 11.30 25.06 -10.62
N LYS A 204 11.72 23.87 -10.16
CA LYS A 204 12.35 22.84 -11.02
C LYS A 204 11.56 21.55 -11.10
N ASP A 205 10.84 21.23 -10.04
CA ASP A 205 10.15 19.95 -9.90
C ASP A 205 8.73 20.01 -10.45
N TYR A 206 8.24 18.85 -10.87
CA TYR A 206 6.92 18.75 -11.47
C TYR A 206 5.86 18.51 -10.40
N PRO A 207 4.82 19.36 -10.31
CA PRO A 207 3.71 19.12 -9.40
C PRO A 207 2.81 18.01 -9.93
N SER A 208 2.36 17.16 -9.01
CA SER A 208 1.33 16.19 -9.27
C SER A 208 -0.01 16.87 -9.53
N LYS A 209 -0.79 16.29 -10.45
CA LYS A 209 -2.22 16.61 -10.60
C LYS A 209 -3.07 15.90 -9.55
N SER A 210 -2.51 14.91 -8.85
CA SER A 210 -3.19 14.10 -7.85
C SER A 210 -3.21 14.81 -6.50
N ARG A 211 -4.39 14.84 -5.88
CA ARG A 211 -4.57 15.27 -4.49
C ARG A 211 -4.49 14.05 -3.56
N MET A 212 -4.48 14.26 -2.24
CA MET A 212 -4.44 13.15 -1.26
C MET A 212 -5.54 12.11 -1.51
N ILE A 213 -6.75 12.53 -1.88
CA ILE A 213 -7.83 11.62 -2.26
C ILE A 213 -7.46 10.72 -3.45
N ASN A 214 -6.78 11.25 -4.47
CA ASN A 214 -6.36 10.46 -5.62
C ASN A 214 -5.32 9.41 -5.25
N LEU A 215 -4.49 9.67 -4.22
CA LEU A 215 -3.53 8.69 -3.72
C LEU A 215 -4.22 7.52 -3.01
N ILE A 216 -5.33 7.79 -2.30
CA ILE A 216 -6.17 6.75 -1.71
C ILE A 216 -6.76 5.88 -2.82
N LEU A 217 -7.30 6.50 -3.87
CA LEU A 217 -7.95 5.81 -4.98
C LEU A 217 -6.97 5.08 -5.90
N SER A 218 -5.68 5.45 -5.89
CA SER A 218 -4.63 4.72 -6.61
C SER A 218 -3.99 3.61 -5.79
N SER A 219 -4.33 3.48 -4.51
CA SER A 219 -3.81 2.40 -3.67
C SER A 219 -4.50 1.09 -3.98
N GLU A 220 -3.77 -0.01 -3.82
CA GLU A 220 -4.34 -1.33 -3.98
C GLU A 220 -5.33 -1.61 -2.85
N ILE A 221 -6.50 -2.09 -3.26
CA ILE A 221 -7.58 -2.54 -2.37
C ILE A 221 -7.66 -4.08 -2.37
N PHE A 222 -6.76 -4.76 -3.10
CA PHE A 222 -6.79 -6.20 -3.38
C PHE A 222 -5.45 -6.86 -3.06
#